data_AF-A0A4U7BCD2-F1
#
_entry.id   AF-A0A4U7BCD2-F1
#
_cell.length_a   1.000
_cell.length_b   1.000
_cell.length_c   1.000
_cell.angle_alpha   90.00
_cell.angle_beta   90.00
_cell.angle_gamma   90.00
#
_symmetry.space_group_name_H-M   'P 1'
#
loop_
_entity.id
_entity.type
_entity.pdbx_description
1 polymer ?
#
loop_
_entity_poly.entity_id
_entity_poly.type
_entity_poly.pdbx_seq_one_letter_code
_entity_poly.pdbx_strand_id
1 'polypeptide(L)'
;MKLLVLCAFVAVVAAAPQNIQDVQILRYDLNNDGLGAYNYVFEQTDGTGHNEYGELRNAGSEDEFVAVRGSYSWVGPDGVTYTVNYVADENGFQPTIEQGPGGAVPSAVVASLLG
;
A
#
# COMPACT_ATOMS: atom_id res chain seq x y z
N MET A 1 -37.88 -28.20 -6.16
CA MET A 1 -36.66 -28.54 -6.95
C MET A 1 -36.15 -27.36 -7.79
N LYS A 2 -36.99 -26.69 -8.60
CA LYS A 2 -36.58 -25.51 -9.40
C LYS A 2 -36.02 -24.33 -8.59
N LEU A 3 -36.56 -24.06 -7.39
CA LEU A 3 -36.12 -22.95 -6.54
C LEU A 3 -34.73 -23.15 -5.93
N LEU A 4 -34.36 -24.39 -5.58
CA LEU A 4 -33.04 -24.72 -5.01
C LEU A 4 -31.93 -24.61 -6.06
N VAL A 5 -32.23 -24.94 -7.32
CA VAL A 5 -31.28 -24.81 -8.45
C VAL A 5 -30.98 -23.34 -8.73
N LEU A 6 -31.99 -22.45 -8.65
CA LEU A 6 -31.80 -21.02 -8.85
C LEU A 6 -30.90 -20.39 -7.77
N CYS A 7 -31.12 -20.73 -6.49
CA CYS A 7 -30.28 -20.24 -5.39
C CYS A 7 -28.82 -20.71 -5.52
N ALA A 8 -28.60 -21.95 -5.96
CA ALA A 8 -27.25 -22.48 -6.18
C ALA A 8 -26.50 -21.72 -7.30
N PHE A 9 -27.19 -21.35 -8.38
CA PHE A 9 -26.58 -20.56 -9.46
C PHE A 9 -26.21 -19.14 -9.01
N VAL A 10 -27.06 -18.48 -8.21
CA VAL A 10 -26.77 -17.14 -7.67
C VAL A 10 -25.58 -17.18 -6.71
N ALA A 11 -25.47 -18.21 -5.87
CA ALA A 11 -24.36 -18.39 -4.95
C ALA A 11 -23.01 -18.61 -5.69
N VAL A 12 -23.01 -19.35 -6.80
CA VAL A 12 -21.80 -19.57 -7.62
C VAL A 12 -21.34 -18.28 -8.32
N VAL A 13 -22.26 -17.43 -8.76
CA VAL A 13 -21.93 -16.11 -9.34
C VAL A 13 -21.36 -15.15 -8.28
N ALA A 14 -21.88 -15.18 -7.05
CA ALA A 14 -21.38 -14.37 -5.94
C ALA A 14 -19.99 -14.83 -5.43
N ALA A 15 -19.59 -16.06 -5.72
CA ALA A 15 -18.28 -16.62 -5.38
C ALA A 15 -17.26 -16.55 -6.52
N ALA A 16 -17.58 -15.84 -7.62
CA ALA A 16 -16.59 -15.58 -8.66
C ALA A 16 -15.39 -14.84 -8.05
N PRO A 17 -14.14 -15.26 -8.33
CA PRO A 17 -12.96 -14.57 -7.84
C PRO A 17 -13.04 -13.10 -8.24
N GLN A 18 -12.98 -12.22 -7.24
CA GLN A 18 -12.87 -10.79 -7.50
C GLN A 18 -11.61 -10.59 -8.34
N ASN A 19 -11.77 -9.87 -9.46
CA ASN A 19 -10.73 -9.59 -10.46
C ASN A 19 -9.33 -9.61 -9.84
N ILE A 20 -8.61 -10.72 -10.04
CA ILE A 20 -7.21 -10.82 -9.64
C ILE A 20 -6.49 -9.94 -10.65
N GLN A 21 -6.36 -8.65 -10.35
CA GLN A 21 -5.38 -7.85 -11.06
C GLN A 21 -4.04 -8.54 -10.82
N ASP A 22 -3.35 -8.91 -11.89
CA ASP A 22 -2.03 -9.51 -11.83
C ASP A 22 -1.06 -8.42 -11.39
N VAL A 23 -0.96 -8.22 -10.07
CA VAL A 23 -0.09 -7.20 -9.46
C VAL A 23 1.33 -7.75 -9.43
N GLN A 24 2.23 -7.09 -10.15
CA GLN A 24 3.63 -7.48 -10.27
C GLN A 24 4.52 -6.52 -9.51
N ILE A 25 5.65 -7.03 -9.02
CA ILE A 25 6.70 -6.21 -8.40
C ILE A 25 7.47 -5.52 -9.52
N LEU A 26 7.50 -4.18 -9.49
CA LEU A 26 8.29 -3.34 -10.39
C LEU A 26 9.70 -3.11 -9.85
N ARG A 27 9.82 -2.97 -8.53
CA ARG A 27 11.08 -2.72 -7.84
C ARG A 27 11.09 -3.45 -6.50
N TYR A 28 12.24 -3.99 -6.16
CA TYR A 28 12.50 -4.58 -4.85
C TYR A 28 13.97 -4.39 -4.51
N ASP A 29 14.26 -3.62 -3.46
CA ASP A 29 15.60 -3.41 -2.94
C ASP A 29 15.61 -3.72 -1.44
N LEU A 30 16.55 -4.55 -1.01
CA LEU A 30 16.82 -4.81 0.40
C LEU A 30 18.32 -4.73 0.62
N ASN A 31 18.75 -3.77 1.42
CA ASN A 31 20.13 -3.63 1.87
C ASN A 31 20.15 -3.63 3.39
N ASN A 32 20.94 -4.49 4.00
CA ASN A 32 21.09 -4.59 5.44
C ASN A 32 22.57 -4.78 5.74
N ASP A 33 23.13 -3.93 6.60
CA ASP A 33 24.55 -3.95 6.93
C ASP A 33 24.92 -5.00 7.99
N GLY A 34 23.92 -5.66 8.58
CA GLY A 34 24.07 -6.62 9.67
C GLY A 34 24.39 -6.00 11.03
N LEU A 35 24.48 -4.67 11.10
CA LEU A 35 24.83 -3.88 12.28
C LEU A 35 23.68 -2.98 12.74
N GLY A 36 22.51 -3.11 12.12
CA GLY A 36 21.26 -2.46 12.51
C GLY A 36 20.83 -1.33 11.59
N ALA A 37 21.65 -0.94 10.59
CA ALA A 37 21.20 -0.07 9.52
C ALA A 37 20.69 -0.88 8.33
N TYR A 38 19.54 -0.47 7.79
CA TYR A 38 18.96 -1.15 6.63
C TYR A 38 18.15 -0.18 5.78
N ASN A 39 17.96 -0.54 4.51
CA ASN A 39 17.09 0.13 3.57
C ASN A 39 16.22 -0.92 2.88
N TYR A 40 14.92 -0.67 2.82
CA TYR A 40 13.94 -1.56 2.20
C TYR A 40 13.00 -0.77 1.31
N VAL A 41 12.89 -1.18 0.04
CA VAL A 41 12.01 -0.57 -0.95
C VAL A 41 11.28 -1.64 -1.73
N PHE A 42 9.98 -1.44 -1.95
CA PHE A 42 9.27 -2.15 -3.01
C PHE A 42 8.27 -1.24 -3.73
N GLU A 43 8.00 -1.56 -4.99
CA GLU A 43 7.02 -0.90 -5.83
C GLU A 43 6.25 -1.96 -6.63
N GLN A 44 4.95 -1.79 -6.78
CA GLN A 44 4.05 -2.71 -7.48
C GLN A 44 3.30 -2.03 -8.62
N THR A 45 2.82 -2.80 -9.59
CA THR A 45 2.13 -2.30 -10.79
C THR A 45 0.81 -1.58 -10.51
N ASP A 46 0.20 -1.80 -9.35
CA ASP A 46 -1.05 -1.17 -8.92
C ASP A 46 -0.84 0.22 -8.28
N GLY A 47 0.41 0.69 -8.21
CA GLY A 47 0.79 1.95 -7.56
C GLY A 47 1.03 1.80 -6.05
N THR A 48 0.95 0.59 -5.51
CA THR A 48 1.37 0.31 -4.13
C THR A 48 2.89 0.38 -4.04
N GLY A 49 3.39 1.05 -3.01
CA GLY A 49 4.83 1.14 -2.77
C GLY A 49 5.17 1.36 -1.31
N HIS A 50 6.40 1.02 -0.95
CA HIS A 50 6.96 1.21 0.38
C HIS A 50 8.44 1.55 0.26
N ASN A 51 8.90 2.48 1.07
CA ASN A 51 10.30 2.80 1.26
C ASN A 51 10.55 3.04 2.74
N GLU A 52 11.52 2.37 3.32
CA GLU A 52 11.96 2.66 4.68
C GLU A 52 13.47 2.49 4.85
N TYR A 53 13.98 3.24 5.81
CA TYR A 53 15.34 3.17 6.29
C TYR A 53 15.33 3.04 7.81
N GLY A 54 16.08 2.06 8.31
CA GLY A 54 16.34 1.87 9.73
C GLY A 54 17.76 2.26 10.11
N GLU A 55 17.92 2.82 11.30
CA GLU A 55 19.19 3.23 11.89
C GLU A 55 19.25 2.76 13.34
N LEU A 56 20.33 2.05 13.71
CA LEU A 56 20.57 1.69 15.11
C LEU A 56 20.92 2.95 15.92
N ARG A 57 20.22 3.15 17.03
CA ARG A 57 20.46 4.24 17.99
C ARG A 57 20.88 3.69 19.34
N ASN A 58 21.69 4.49 20.04
CA ASN A 58 22.23 4.18 21.36
C ASN A 58 22.98 2.83 21.42
N ALA A 59 23.72 2.51 20.35
CA ALA A 59 24.45 1.26 20.23
C ALA A 59 25.37 1.00 21.44
N GLY A 60 25.27 -0.18 22.04
CA GLY A 60 26.05 -0.59 23.21
C GLY A 60 25.56 -0.06 24.55
N SER A 61 24.31 0.42 24.64
CA SER A 61 23.66 0.84 25.90
C SER A 61 22.40 0.01 26.21
N GLU A 62 21.81 0.18 27.40
CA GLU A 62 20.55 -0.49 27.78
C GLU A 62 19.34 0.01 26.95
N ASP A 63 19.44 1.22 26.37
CA ASP A 63 18.39 1.86 25.55
C ASP A 63 18.69 1.72 24.05
N GLU A 64 19.37 0.65 23.63
CA GLU A 64 19.63 0.34 22.21
C GLU A 64 18.33 -0.01 21.48
N PHE A 65 18.03 0.68 20.38
CA PHE A 65 16.87 0.40 19.53
C PHE A 65 17.13 0.83 18.08
N VAL A 66 16.32 0.33 17.14
CA VAL A 66 16.37 0.76 15.74
C VAL A 66 15.29 1.81 15.49
N ALA A 67 15.70 3.02 15.14
CA ALA A 67 14.80 4.07 14.69
C ALA A 67 14.48 3.84 13.20
N VAL A 68 13.19 3.90 12.82
CA VAL A 68 12.75 3.66 11.45
C VAL A 68 12.09 4.91 10.89
N ARG A 69 12.42 5.26 9.65
CA ARG A 69 11.75 6.31 8.89
C ARG A 69 11.34 5.76 7.55
N GLY A 70 10.12 6.02 7.13
CA GLY A 70 9.64 5.49 5.87
C GLY A 70 8.36 6.13 5.39
N SER A 71 7.91 5.61 4.25
CA SER A 71 6.65 5.95 3.63
C SER A 71 6.06 4.73 2.94
N TYR A 72 4.74 4.56 3.02
CA TYR A 72 4.01 3.64 2.14
C TYR A 72 2.90 4.37 1.41
N SER A 73 2.61 3.95 0.18
CA SER A 73 1.58 4.55 -0.67
C SER A 73 0.73 3.51 -1.34
N TRP A 74 -0.52 3.86 -1.64
CA TRP A 74 -1.46 3.04 -2.42
C TRP A 74 -2.46 3.93 -3.15
N VAL A 75 -3.09 3.38 -4.19
CA VAL A 75 -4.22 4.01 -4.87
C VAL A 75 -5.52 3.54 -4.22
N GLY A 76 -6.30 4.46 -3.67
CA GLY A 76 -7.60 4.16 -3.06
C GLY A 76 -8.68 3.78 -4.07
N PRO A 77 -9.82 3.22 -3.62
CA PRO A 77 -10.95 2.91 -4.49
C PRO A 77 -11.58 4.12 -5.19
N ASP A 78 -11.35 5.32 -4.63
CA ASP A 78 -11.70 6.62 -5.18
C ASP A 78 -10.74 7.07 -6.29
N GLY A 79 -9.65 6.34 -6.54
CA GLY A 79 -8.59 6.68 -7.47
C GLY A 79 -7.62 7.72 -6.93
N VAL A 80 -7.68 8.08 -5.64
CA VAL A 80 -6.76 9.01 -4.98
C VAL A 80 -5.54 8.24 -4.49
N THR A 81 -4.33 8.74 -4.76
CA THR A 81 -3.13 8.18 -4.13
C THR A 81 -3.04 8.65 -2.69
N TYR A 82 -2.92 7.71 -1.76
CA TYR A 82 -2.68 7.99 -0.35
C TYR A 82 -1.22 7.65 -0.03
N THR A 83 -0.54 8.54 0.68
CA THR A 83 0.82 8.31 1.17
C THR A 83 0.84 8.51 2.67
N VAL A 84 1.42 7.56 3.40
CA VAL A 84 1.68 7.70 4.83
C VAL A 84 3.17 7.80 5.03
N ASN A 85 3.62 8.96 5.52
CA ASN A 85 4.99 9.19 5.98
C ASN A 85 5.04 8.91 7.49
N TYR A 86 6.07 8.21 7.96
CA TYR A 86 6.17 7.87 9.38
C TYR A 86 7.59 7.91 9.92
N VAL A 87 7.66 8.16 11.23
CA VAL A 87 8.85 7.97 12.06
C VAL A 87 8.47 7.05 13.22
N ALA A 88 9.29 6.03 13.47
CA ALA A 88 9.22 5.17 14.64
C ALA A 88 10.51 5.30 15.43
N ASP A 89 10.42 5.85 16.64
CA ASP A 89 11.55 6.04 17.55
C ASP A 89 11.13 5.80 19.02
N GLU A 90 11.93 6.27 19.97
CA GLU A 90 11.63 6.20 21.41
C GLU A 90 10.25 6.78 21.81
N ASN A 91 9.67 7.66 20.99
CA ASN A 91 8.36 8.26 21.21
C ASN A 91 7.21 7.46 20.53
N GLY A 92 7.53 6.31 19.93
CA GLY A 92 6.60 5.46 19.23
C GLY A 92 6.39 5.84 17.76
N PHE A 93 5.34 5.27 17.15
CA PHE A 93 5.02 5.43 15.74
C PHE A 93 4.21 6.72 15.49
N GLN A 94 4.72 7.58 14.61
CA GLN A 94 4.20 8.91 14.35
C GLN A 94 3.90 9.08 12.85
N PRO A 95 2.69 8.71 12.40
CA PRO A 95 2.32 8.80 10.98
C PRO A 95 1.72 10.16 10.61
N THR A 96 1.98 10.61 9.39
CA THR A 96 1.30 11.71 8.71
C THR A 96 0.77 11.21 7.37
N ILE A 97 -0.49 11.51 7.08
CA ILE A 97 -1.15 11.08 5.85
C ILE A 97 -1.22 12.26 4.87
N GLU A 98 -0.82 12.02 3.64
CA GLU A 98 -0.92 12.93 2.51
C GLU A 98 -1.85 12.35 1.45
N GLN A 99 -2.72 13.21 0.90
CA GLN A 99 -3.56 12.87 -0.25
C GLN A 99 -2.90 13.45 -1.49
N GLY A 100 -2.48 12.56 -2.39
CA GLY A 100 -1.88 12.89 -3.67
C GLY A 100 -2.91 13.16 -4.76
N PRO A 101 -2.45 13.30 -6.01
CA PRO A 101 -3.34 13.42 -7.17
C PRO A 101 -4.24 12.20 -7.33
N GLY A 102 -5.41 12.40 -7.92
CA GLY A 102 -6.36 11.33 -8.18
C GLY A 102 -7.78 11.69 -7.78
N GLY A 103 -8.67 10.72 -7.93
CA GLY A 103 -10.11 10.94 -7.88
C GLY A 103 -10.76 10.52 -9.19
N ALA A 104 -11.92 9.86 -9.11
CA ALA A 104 -12.74 9.64 -10.29
C ALA A 104 -13.05 10.99 -10.94
N VAL A 105 -12.54 11.22 -12.16
CA VAL A 105 -13.15 12.23 -13.05
C VAL A 105 -14.61 11.80 -13.18
N PRO A 106 -15.59 12.64 -12.76
CA PRO A 106 -16.99 12.25 -12.87
C PRO A 106 -17.27 11.81 -14.31
N SER A 107 -18.01 10.71 -14.51
CA SER A 107 -18.30 10.22 -15.87
C SER A 107 -18.91 11.31 -16.77
N ALA A 108 -19.56 12.31 -16.17
CA ALA A 108 -20.07 13.52 -16.84
C ALA A 108 -18.97 14.38 -17.50
N VAL A 109 -17.76 14.45 -16.92
CA VAL A 109 -16.60 15.19 -17.45
C VAL A 109 -15.93 14.41 -18.58
N VAL A 110 -15.91 13.07 -18.49
CA VAL A 110 -15.40 12.21 -19.58
C VAL A 110 -16.36 12.24 -20.79
N ALA A 111 -17.67 12.20 -20.53
CA ALA A 111 -18.69 12.28 -21.57
C ALA A 111 -18.73 13.64 -22.28
N SER A 112 -18.36 14.74 -21.62
CA SER A 112 -18.32 16.07 -22.24
C SER A 112 -17.08 16.31 -23.10
N LEU A 113 -16.00 15.54 -22.92
CA LEU A 113 -14.76 15.66 -23.67
C LEU A 113 -14.72 14.80 -24.94
N LEU A 114 -15.61 13.80 -25.04
CA LEU A 114 -15.78 12.91 -26.20
C LEU A 114 -16.90 13.39 -27.16
N GLY A 115 -17.25 14.68 -27.10
CA GLY A 115 -18.20 15.33 -28.00
C GLY A 115 -17.84 15.19 -29.47
#